data_AF-A0A958IAG8-F1
#
_entry.id   AF-A0A958IAG8-F1
#
_cell.length_a   1.000
_cell.length_b   1.000
_cell.length_c   1.000
_cell.angle_alpha   90.00
_cell.angle_beta   90.00
_cell.angle_gamma   90.00
#
_symmetry.space_group_name_H-M   'P 1'
#
loop_
_entity.id
_entity.type
_entity.pdbx_description
1 polymer ?
#
loop_
_entity_poly.entity_id
_entity_poly.type
_entity_poly.pdbx_seq_one_letter_code
_entity_poly.pdbx_strand_id
1 'polypeptide(L)' 'MKYYFLGIAGTAMASLAVLMKQKGHEVWGSDQGI' A
#
# COMPACT_ATOMS: atom_id res chain seq x y z
N MET A 1 2.52 10.81 -6.92
CA MET A 1 1.88 11.12 -5.61
C MET A 1 2.33 10.08 -4.60
N LYS A 2 2.44 10.45 -3.33
CA LYS A 2 2.88 9.57 -2.24
C LYS A 2 1.64 9.09 -1.46
N TYR A 3 1.47 7.79 -1.32
CA TYR A 3 0.38 7.17 -0.55
C TYR A 3 0.94 6.41 0.64
N TYR A 4 0.31 6.58 1.80
CA TYR A 4 0.63 5.85 3.01
C TYR A 4 -0.60 5.03 3.46
N PHE A 5 -0.49 3.71 3.46
CA PHE A 5 -1.57 2.79 3.84
C PHE A 5 -1.39 2.30 5.29
N LEU A 6 -2.48 2.31 6.04
CA LEU A 6 -2.59 1.62 7.32
C LEU A 6 -3.24 0.27 7.08
N GLY A 7 -2.64 -0.81 7.60
CA GLY A 7 -3.06 -2.17 7.30
C GLY A 7 -2.63 -2.63 5.91
N ILE A 8 -1.42 -2.24 5.46
CA ILE A 8 -0.98 -2.48 4.06
C ILE A 8 -0.88 -3.97 3.70
N ALA A 9 -0.68 -4.85 4.69
CA ALA A 9 -0.58 -6.29 4.46
C ALA A 9 -1.97 -6.97 4.40
N GLY A 10 -3.06 -6.25 4.66
CA GLY A 10 -4.41 -6.75 4.46
C GLY A 10 -4.68 -7.13 3.00
N THR A 11 -5.43 -8.20 2.76
CA THR A 11 -5.64 -8.78 1.41
C THR A 11 -6.12 -7.76 0.36
N ALA A 12 -7.06 -6.90 0.75
CA ALA A 12 -7.57 -5.83 -0.11
C ALA A 12 -6.55 -4.69 -0.29
N MET A 13 -5.89 -4.26 0.79
CA MET A 13 -4.95 -3.13 0.75
C MET A 13 -3.66 -3.46 0.04
N ALA A 14 -3.16 -4.69 0.15
CA ALA A 14 -2.01 -5.15 -0.61
C ALA A 14 -2.26 -5.06 -2.12
N SER A 15 -3.43 -5.52 -2.57
CA SER A 15 -3.83 -5.45 -3.98
C SER A 15 -3.93 -4.00 -4.48
N LEU A 16 -4.50 -3.11 -3.66
CA LEU A 16 -4.59 -1.68 -3.96
C LEU A 16 -3.21 -1.01 -3.99
N ALA A 17 -2.34 -1.30 -3.03
CA ALA A 17 -0.99 -0.78 -2.94
C ALA A 17 -0.15 -1.16 -4.17
N VAL A 18 -0.28 -2.41 -4.63
CA VAL A 18 0.38 -2.89 -5.86
C VAL A 18 -0.13 -2.12 -7.08
N LEU A 19 -1.45 -1.96 -7.24
CA LEU A 19 -2.02 -1.19 -8.35
C LEU A 19 -1.55 0.27 -8.34
N MET A 20 -1.50 0.90 -7.18
CA MET A 20 -1.02 2.29 -7.05
C MET A 20 0.46 2.40 -7.42
N LYS A 21 1.28 1.42 -7.04
CA LYS A 21 2.68 1.34 -7.45
C LYS A 21 2.84 1.17 -8.96
N GLN A 22 2.01 0.33 -9.59
CA GLN A 22 1.98 0.15 -11.05
C GLN A 22 1.57 1.42 -11.80
N LYS A 23 0.72 2.26 -11.20
CA LYS A 23 0.36 3.58 -11.73
C LYS A 23 1.46 4.64 -11.57
N GLY A 24 2.65 4.26 -11.09
CA GLY A 24 3.78 5.18 -10.89
C GLY A 24 3.65 6.04 -9.63
N HIS A 25 2.80 5.62 -8.69
CA HIS A 25 2.73 6.27 -7.38
C HIS A 25 3.72 5.65 -6.40
N GLU A 26 4.23 6.48 -5.50
CA GLU A 26 5.11 6.03 -4.43
C GLU A 26 4.24 5.56 -3.28
N VAL A 27 4.40 4.29 -2.87
CA VAL A 27 3.50 3.65 -1.91
C VAL A 27 4.30 3.12 -0.73
N TRP A 28 3.87 3.52 0.46
CA TRP A 28 4.39 3.13 1.75
C TRP A 28 3.23 2.71 2.65
N GLY A 29 3.52 2.04 3.74
CA GLY A 29 2.49 1.70 4.72
C GLY A 29 3.01 0.90 5.88
N SER A 30 2.14 0.70 6.85
CA SER A 30 2.38 -0.09 8.05
C SER A 30 1.23 -1.06 8.29
N ASP A 31 1.50 -2.14 9.00
CA ASP A 31 0.56 -3.14 9.45
C ASP A 31 0.87 -3.53 10.92
N GLN A 32 0.04 -4.36 11.55
CA GLN A 32 0.39 -4.88 12.87
C GLN A 32 1.58 -5.85 12.74
N GLY A 33 2.78 -5.34 13.04
CA GLY A 33 4.03 -6.11 13.03
C GLY A 33 4.90 -5.92 11.78
N ILE A 34 4.52 -5.03 10.86
CA ILE A 34 5.28 -4.66 9.64
C ILE A 34 5.24 -3.15 9.47
#